data_AF-A0A8T5K4Y0-F1
#
_entry.id   AF-A0A8T5K4Y0-F1
#
_cell.length_a   1.000
_cell.length_b   1.000
_cell.length_c   1.000
_cell.angle_alpha   90.00
_cell.angle_beta   90.00
_cell.angle_gamma   90.00
#
_symmetry.space_group_name_H-M   'P 1'
#
loop_
_entity.id
_entity.type
_entity.pdbx_description
1 polymer ?
#
loop_
_entity_poly.entity_id
_entity_poly.type
_entity_poly.pdbx_seq_one_letter_code
_entity_poly.pdbx_strand_id
1 'polypeptide(L)'
;MGAMKARYYVMGIVLIAVSFPVELLAGKLSFLSTWLAQNLFWFGLGIVSVLIVLEIVTQIYNEYNDNFRTPRTLLFESKERIDKEREMIKKLLEFDAENCSHQKLSDHFNELMDSNFSREALAPLAFKWFEHVELTVHEFNTYYNDKEIEALDQQISEKKKKLKQTKADVHYQKTLEEEHLTSRKEEFLEENKNRKFVHAEYLDEEQKTWLEEAGFVRDHQWCIQHKETEEFMIRTAKKESTSHAYLMGAIYEYVDEHATVEMLDTKSPDVVFEYAGNSWAIEVETGSVLKKSKKQLLEKVKRLESKYPETWFFVVTNKNLISKYKKYGQAFDRSAIVDHLDSIFYPDGYSNTPQ
;
A
#
# COMPACT_ATOMS: atom_id res chain seq x y z
N MET A 1 46.58 -41.48 16.63
CA MET A 1 47.78 -40.61 16.76
C MET A 1 48.08 -40.15 18.21
N GLY A 2 47.08 -39.83 19.04
CA GLY A 2 47.32 -39.35 20.43
C GLY A 2 47.98 -40.35 21.38
N ALA A 3 47.59 -41.63 21.34
CA ALA A 3 48.15 -42.67 22.22
C ALA A 3 49.63 -42.98 21.95
N MET A 4 50.06 -42.83 20.70
CA MET A 4 51.45 -43.09 20.30
C MET A 4 52.39 -41.99 20.83
N LYS A 5 51.95 -40.72 20.84
CA LYS A 5 52.73 -39.59 21.40
C LYS A 5 52.91 -39.68 22.92
N ALA A 6 51.92 -40.20 23.65
CA ALA A 6 52.01 -40.37 25.10
C ALA A 6 53.07 -41.40 25.52
N ARG A 7 53.26 -42.47 24.74
CA ARG A 7 54.23 -43.53 25.03
C ARG A 7 55.69 -43.07 24.89
N TYR A 8 56.00 -42.27 23.87
CA TYR A 8 57.36 -41.71 23.70
C TYR A 8 57.76 -40.75 24.82
N TYR A 9 56.80 -40.02 25.40
CA TYR A 9 57.04 -39.12 26.53
C TYR A 9 57.41 -39.87 27.82
N VAL A 10 56.73 -40.98 28.12
CA VAL A 10 57.02 -41.79 29.31
C VAL A 10 58.41 -42.45 29.20
N MET A 11 58.77 -42.92 28.00
CA MET A 11 60.09 -43.53 27.76
C MET A 11 61.25 -42.53 27.87
N GLY A 12 61.04 -41.27 27.46
CA GLY A 12 62.01 -40.19 27.66
C GLY A 12 62.25 -39.82 29.12
N ILE A 13 61.20 -39.80 29.96
CA ILE A 13 61.31 -39.48 31.39
C ILE A 13 62.08 -40.57 32.16
N VAL A 14 61.89 -41.84 31.81
CA VAL A 14 62.60 -42.97 32.44
C VAL A 14 64.09 -42.93 32.11
N LEU A 15 64.48 -42.58 30.88
CA LEU A 15 65.89 -42.46 30.49
C LEU A 15 66.62 -41.32 31.22
N ILE A 16 65.94 -40.20 31.48
CA ILE A 16 66.49 -39.06 32.24
C ILE A 16 66.62 -39.40 33.74
N ALA A 17 65.64 -40.11 34.31
CA ALA A 17 65.66 -40.48 35.73
C ALA A 17 66.78 -41.49 36.10
N VAL A 18 67.19 -42.35 35.17
CA VAL A 18 68.22 -43.38 35.40
C VAL A 18 69.64 -42.85 35.13
N SER A 19 69.80 -41.81 34.30
CA SER A 19 71.11 -41.23 33.98
C SER A 19 71.65 -40.28 35.07
N PHE A 20 70.77 -39.57 35.77
CA PHE A 20 71.14 -38.57 36.79
C PHE A 20 71.88 -39.14 38.03
N PRO A 21 71.53 -40.32 38.59
CA PRO A 21 72.25 -40.88 39.75
C PRO A 21 73.66 -41.38 39.40
N VAL A 22 73.92 -41.70 38.13
CA VAL A 22 75.19 -42.29 37.68
C VAL A 22 76.30 -41.24 37.63
N GLU A 23 75.99 -40.00 37.23
CA GLU A 23 76.95 -38.87 37.26
C GLU A 23 77.28 -38.42 38.69
N LEU A 24 76.30 -38.47 39.60
CA LEU A 24 76.48 -38.05 40.99
C LEU A 24 77.37 -39.03 41.80
N LEU A 25 77.42 -40.30 41.39
CA LEU A 25 78.28 -41.33 41.98
C LEU A 25 79.69 -41.39 41.36
N ALA A 26 79.88 -40.90 40.13
CA ALA A 26 81.16 -40.96 39.42
C ALA A 26 82.23 -39.99 39.98
N GLY A 27 81.83 -38.95 40.73
CA GLY A 27 82.72 -37.87 41.15
C GLY A 27 83.67 -38.14 42.32
N LYS A 28 83.60 -39.28 43.05
CA LYS A 28 84.38 -39.44 44.31
C LYS A 28 84.95 -40.81 44.68
N LEU A 29 84.98 -41.82 43.82
CA LEU A 29 85.44 -43.17 44.25
C LEU A 29 86.38 -43.87 43.26
N SER A 30 87.41 -44.51 43.83
CA SER A 30 88.48 -45.30 43.22
C SER A 30 88.00 -46.39 42.25
N PHE A 31 88.83 -46.67 41.23
CA PHE A 31 88.85 -47.77 40.24
C PHE A 31 87.81 -48.92 40.32
N LEU A 32 87.48 -49.44 41.51
CA LEU A 32 86.41 -50.41 41.72
C LEU A 32 85.01 -49.88 41.33
N SER A 33 84.75 -48.59 41.52
CA SER A 33 83.49 -47.93 41.17
C SER A 33 83.25 -47.91 39.67
N THR A 34 84.29 -47.66 38.87
CA THR A 34 84.24 -47.63 37.41
C THR A 34 83.97 -49.00 36.82
N TRP A 35 84.57 -50.06 37.36
CA TRP A 35 84.30 -51.42 36.89
C TRP A 35 82.85 -51.85 37.20
N LEU A 36 82.35 -51.53 38.39
CA LEU A 36 80.99 -51.89 38.80
C LEU A 36 79.95 -51.03 38.06
N ALA A 37 80.22 -49.74 37.84
CA ALA A 37 79.40 -48.86 37.03
C ALA A 37 79.33 -49.32 35.56
N GLN A 38 80.45 -49.77 34.99
CA GLN A 38 80.48 -50.27 33.61
C GLN A 38 79.67 -51.56 33.47
N ASN A 39 79.78 -52.48 34.42
CA ASN A 39 78.96 -53.71 34.40
C ASN A 39 77.47 -53.43 34.63
N LEU A 40 77.12 -52.53 35.57
CA LEU A 40 75.73 -52.11 35.78
C LEU A 40 75.15 -51.39 34.56
N PHE A 41 75.96 -50.59 33.86
CA PHE A 41 75.56 -49.94 32.62
C PHE A 41 75.23 -50.96 31.53
N TRP A 42 76.10 -51.95 31.31
CA TRP A 42 75.85 -53.03 30.33
C TRP A 42 74.66 -53.91 30.73
N PHE A 43 74.48 -54.19 32.02
CA PHE A 43 73.31 -54.92 32.52
C PHE A 43 72.01 -54.13 32.30
N GLY A 44 72.02 -52.82 32.57
CA GLY A 44 70.90 -51.93 32.29
C GLY A 44 70.57 -51.87 30.80
N LEU A 45 71.57 -51.76 29.93
CA LEU A 45 71.40 -51.85 28.48
C LEU A 45 70.76 -53.19 28.07
N GLY A 46 71.22 -54.30 28.65
CA GLY A 46 70.64 -55.62 28.41
C GLY A 46 69.15 -55.69 28.75
N ILE A 47 68.75 -55.15 29.90
CA ILE A 47 67.33 -55.10 30.29
C ILE A 47 66.51 -54.23 29.31
N VAL A 48 67.01 -53.05 28.96
CA VAL A 48 66.32 -52.15 28.01
C VAL A 48 66.16 -52.80 26.65
N SER A 49 67.19 -53.50 26.14
CA SER A 49 67.10 -54.23 24.88
C SER A 49 66.03 -55.33 24.91
N VAL A 50 65.92 -56.08 26.01
CA VAL A 50 64.87 -57.11 26.17
C VAL A 50 63.47 -56.48 26.14
N LEU A 51 63.28 -55.35 26.81
CA LEU A 51 61.99 -54.65 26.83
C LEU A 51 61.61 -54.12 25.44
N ILE A 52 62.57 -53.59 24.67
CA ILE A 52 62.33 -53.15 23.29
C ILE A 52 61.92 -54.32 22.39
N VAL A 53 62.60 -55.46 22.52
CA VAL A 53 62.27 -56.67 21.75
C VAL A 53 60.85 -57.16 22.09
N LEU A 54 60.47 -57.17 23.37
CA LEU A 54 59.12 -57.56 23.79
C LEU A 54 58.02 -56.64 23.22
N GLU A 55 58.25 -55.33 23.18
CA GLU A 55 57.31 -54.37 22.58
C GLU A 55 57.19 -54.58 21.07
N ILE A 56 58.31 -54.78 20.36
CA ILE A 56 58.31 -55.08 18.92
C ILE A 56 57.56 -56.37 18.64
N VAL A 57 57.79 -57.43 19.42
CA VAL A 57 57.07 -58.71 19.29
C VAL A 57 55.57 -58.51 19.52
N THR A 58 55.18 -57.70 20.49
CA THR A 58 53.76 -57.39 20.77
C THR A 58 53.11 -56.61 19.62
N GLN A 59 53.83 -55.65 19.04
CA GLN A 59 53.35 -54.90 17.87
C GLN A 59 53.21 -55.79 16.64
N ILE A 60 54.22 -56.62 16.36
CA ILE A 60 54.16 -57.62 15.27
C ILE A 60 53.01 -58.59 15.51
N TYR A 61 52.81 -59.06 16.75
CA TYR A 61 51.72 -59.97 17.08
C TYR A 61 50.35 -59.33 16.85
N ASN A 62 50.15 -58.09 17.31
CA ASN A 62 48.89 -57.37 17.10
C ASN A 62 48.64 -57.09 15.63
N GLU A 63 49.64 -56.63 14.89
CA GLU A 63 49.52 -56.34 13.47
C GLU A 63 49.35 -57.62 12.64
N TYR A 64 49.98 -58.72 13.04
CA TYR A 64 49.75 -60.04 12.46
C TYR A 64 48.34 -60.53 12.77
N ASN A 65 47.83 -60.37 13.99
CA ASN A 65 46.48 -60.80 14.36
C ASN A 65 45.39 -59.92 13.70
N ASP A 66 45.64 -58.63 13.54
CA ASP A 66 44.73 -57.69 12.88
C ASP A 66 44.74 -57.85 11.34
N ASN A 67 45.90 -58.16 10.73
CA ASN A 67 46.02 -58.36 9.28
C ASN A 67 45.77 -59.82 8.83
N PHE A 68 46.02 -60.82 9.69
CA PHE A 68 45.60 -62.21 9.49
C PHE A 68 44.25 -62.47 10.15
N ARG A 69 43.28 -61.59 9.90
CA ARG A 69 41.88 -62.04 9.93
C ARG A 69 41.77 -63.16 8.92
N THR A 70 41.73 -64.39 9.41
CA THR A 70 41.56 -65.56 8.55
C THR A 70 40.31 -65.33 7.67
N PRO A 71 40.31 -65.79 6.41
CA PRO A 71 39.13 -65.70 5.56
C PRO A 71 37.86 -66.23 6.25
N ARG A 72 38.01 -67.18 7.17
CA ARG A 72 36.95 -67.71 8.01
C ARG A 72 36.37 -66.69 9.00
N THR A 73 37.20 -65.91 9.68
CA THR A 73 36.74 -64.85 10.60
C THR A 73 36.04 -63.72 9.84
N LEU A 74 36.57 -63.29 8.69
CA LEU A 74 35.91 -62.29 7.84
C LEU A 74 34.57 -62.79 7.30
N LEU A 75 34.49 -64.06 6.92
CA LEU A 75 33.25 -64.69 6.48
C LEU A 75 32.22 -64.79 7.61
N PHE A 76 32.67 -65.09 8.84
CA PHE A 76 31.79 -65.11 10.01
C PHE A 76 31.27 -63.71 10.37
N GLU A 77 32.15 -62.70 10.43
CA GLU A 77 31.76 -61.30 10.68
C GLU A 77 30.83 -60.77 9.58
N SER A 78 31.12 -61.07 8.31
CA SER A 78 30.24 -60.69 7.20
C SER A 78 28.89 -61.39 7.29
N LYS A 79 28.86 -62.67 7.67
CA LYS A 79 27.61 -63.41 7.87
C LYS A 79 26.80 -62.83 9.01
N GLU A 80 27.44 -62.55 10.15
CA GLU A 80 26.78 -61.93 11.31
C GLU A 80 26.23 -60.54 10.97
N ARG A 81 26.98 -59.72 10.22
CA ARG A 81 26.49 -58.43 9.73
C ARG A 81 25.27 -58.59 8.81
N ILE A 82 25.35 -59.50 7.82
CA ILE A 82 24.25 -59.79 6.90
C ILE A 82 23.00 -60.28 7.64
N ASP A 83 23.17 -61.14 8.65
CA ASP A 83 22.06 -61.66 9.44
C ASP A 83 21.43 -60.54 10.30
N LYS A 84 22.22 -59.63 10.88
CA LYS A 84 21.71 -58.44 11.57
C LYS A 84 20.92 -57.51 10.64
N GLU A 85 21.45 -57.24 9.45
CA GLU A 85 20.77 -56.44 8.43
C GLU A 85 19.44 -57.10 8.01
N ARG A 86 19.41 -58.43 7.85
CA ARG A 86 18.17 -59.17 7.55
C ARG A 86 17.13 -59.08 8.66
N GLU A 87 17.55 -59.15 9.92
CA GLU A 87 16.63 -58.98 11.04
C GLU A 87 16.07 -57.55 11.09
N MET A 88 16.88 -56.53 10.75
CA MET A 88 16.39 -55.16 10.57
C MET A 88 15.39 -55.07 9.40
N ILE A 89 15.71 -55.64 8.24
CA ILE A 89 14.81 -55.69 7.08
C ILE A 89 13.47 -56.36 7.45
N LYS A 90 13.48 -57.48 8.19
CA LYS A 90 12.25 -58.15 8.64
C LYS A 90 11.40 -57.26 9.54
N LYS A 91 12.02 -56.60 10.52
CA LYS A 91 11.31 -55.64 11.39
C LYS A 91 10.68 -54.51 10.58
N LEU A 92 11.39 -54.03 9.56
CA LEU A 92 10.88 -52.97 8.69
C LEU A 92 9.72 -53.45 7.81
N LEU A 93 9.76 -54.71 7.35
CA LEU A 93 8.69 -55.36 6.56
C LEU A 93 7.45 -55.72 7.40
N GLU A 94 7.59 -55.85 8.72
CA GLU A 94 6.47 -56.12 9.63
C GLU A 94 5.68 -54.84 9.97
N PHE A 95 6.15 -53.68 9.53
CA PHE A 95 5.47 -52.41 9.76
C PHE A 95 4.18 -52.32 8.93
N ASP A 96 3.04 -52.21 9.60
CA ASP A 96 1.75 -52.00 8.94
C ASP A 96 1.60 -50.53 8.53
N ALA A 97 1.98 -50.21 7.30
CA ALA A 97 1.92 -48.85 6.76
C ALA A 97 0.48 -48.31 6.68
N GLU A 98 -0.51 -49.18 6.43
CA GLU A 98 -1.91 -48.80 6.21
C GLU A 98 -2.60 -48.35 7.51
N ASN A 99 -2.25 -48.94 8.65
CA ASN A 99 -2.93 -48.69 9.93
C ASN A 99 -2.09 -47.93 10.97
N CYS A 100 -0.98 -47.31 10.57
CA CYS A 100 -0.10 -46.59 11.49
C CYS A 100 -0.42 -45.09 11.59
N SER A 101 -0.05 -44.47 12.71
CA SER A 101 -0.13 -43.01 12.85
C SER A 101 0.89 -42.32 11.94
N HIS A 102 0.56 -41.15 11.40
CA HIS A 102 1.43 -40.41 10.48
C HIS A 102 2.86 -40.14 10.97
N GLN A 103 3.04 -39.84 12.27
CA GLN A 103 4.38 -39.64 12.83
C GLN A 103 5.21 -40.92 12.67
N LYS A 104 4.62 -42.08 12.98
CA LYS A 104 5.26 -43.38 12.80
C LYS A 104 5.51 -43.71 11.33
N LEU A 105 4.59 -43.36 10.42
CA LEU A 105 4.79 -43.55 8.98
C LEU A 105 5.98 -42.71 8.47
N SER A 106 6.09 -41.47 8.91
CA SER A 106 7.20 -40.57 8.54
C SER A 106 8.53 -41.03 9.14
N ASP A 107 8.54 -41.43 10.42
CA ASP A 107 9.74 -41.94 11.08
C ASP A 107 10.22 -43.23 10.40
N HIS A 108 9.28 -44.13 10.07
CA HIS A 108 9.55 -45.37 9.34
C HIS A 108 10.06 -45.10 7.92
N PHE A 109 9.46 -44.16 7.20
CA PHE A 109 9.92 -43.77 5.87
C PHE A 109 11.36 -43.22 5.90
N ASN A 110 11.69 -42.37 6.87
CA ASN A 110 13.05 -41.88 7.05
C ASN A 110 14.02 -43.02 7.38
N GLU A 111 13.63 -43.95 8.25
CA GLU A 111 14.43 -45.14 8.58
C GLU A 111 14.66 -46.03 7.36
N LEU A 112 13.65 -46.22 6.50
CA LEU A 112 13.78 -46.94 5.22
C LEU A 112 14.77 -46.24 4.27
N MET A 113 14.71 -44.92 4.14
CA MET A 113 15.53 -44.14 3.20
C MET A 113 16.99 -44.00 3.66
N ASP A 114 17.23 -43.94 4.97
CA ASP A 114 18.57 -43.83 5.55
C ASP A 114 19.29 -45.20 5.66
N SER A 115 18.54 -46.29 5.53
CA SER A 115 19.07 -47.66 5.64
C SER A 115 19.85 -48.07 4.39
N ASN A 116 21.17 -48.22 4.53
CA ASN A 116 22.06 -48.74 3.49
C ASN A 116 22.35 -50.23 3.70
N PHE A 117 21.42 -51.10 3.28
CA PHE A 117 21.60 -52.55 3.38
C PHE A 117 22.53 -53.11 2.30
N SER A 118 23.30 -54.15 2.64
CA SER A 118 24.12 -54.88 1.68
C SER A 118 23.24 -55.65 0.69
N ARG A 119 23.74 -55.84 -0.54
CA ARG A 119 23.02 -56.60 -1.58
C ARG A 119 22.75 -58.04 -1.13
N GLU A 120 23.67 -58.63 -0.38
CA GLU A 120 23.58 -59.99 0.16
C GLU A 120 22.52 -60.13 1.26
N ALA A 121 22.30 -59.07 2.05
CA ALA A 121 21.22 -59.01 3.04
C ALA A 121 19.84 -58.89 2.37
N LEU A 122 19.72 -58.04 1.34
CA LEU A 122 18.48 -57.79 0.61
C LEU A 122 18.07 -58.93 -0.32
N ALA A 123 19.00 -59.62 -0.97
CA ALA A 123 18.72 -60.61 -2.02
C ALA A 123 17.56 -61.60 -1.70
N PRO A 124 17.49 -62.26 -0.52
CA PRO A 124 16.39 -63.18 -0.20
C PRO A 124 15.04 -62.51 0.08
N LEU A 125 15.03 -61.21 0.37
CA LEU A 125 13.84 -60.42 0.74
C LEU A 125 13.51 -59.34 -0.29
N ALA A 126 14.27 -59.25 -1.38
CA ALA A 126 14.25 -58.10 -2.29
C ALA A 126 12.85 -57.81 -2.84
N PHE A 127 12.10 -58.84 -3.24
CA PHE A 127 10.74 -58.66 -3.74
C PHE A 127 9.82 -58.03 -2.70
N LYS A 128 9.78 -58.59 -1.49
CA LYS A 128 8.97 -58.08 -0.37
C LYS A 128 9.42 -56.67 0.05
N TRP A 129 10.72 -56.43 0.02
CA TRP A 129 11.31 -55.12 0.31
C TRP A 129 10.86 -54.05 -0.67
N PHE A 130 10.94 -54.31 -1.98
CA PHE A 130 10.49 -53.35 -2.98
C PHE A 130 8.98 -53.09 -2.92
N GLU A 131 8.17 -54.14 -2.75
CA GLU A 131 6.72 -54.02 -2.57
C GLU A 131 6.37 -53.16 -1.34
N HIS A 132 7.05 -53.40 -0.21
CA HIS A 132 6.87 -52.63 1.02
C HIS A 132 7.28 -51.17 0.87
N VAL A 133 8.42 -50.91 0.22
CA VAL A 133 8.90 -49.54 -0.05
C VAL A 133 7.91 -48.82 -0.97
N GLU A 134 7.42 -49.47 -2.03
CA GLU A 134 6.45 -48.89 -2.95
C GLU A 134 5.14 -48.53 -2.24
N LEU A 135 4.61 -49.45 -1.41
CA LEU A 135 3.40 -49.20 -0.61
C LEU A 135 3.62 -48.05 0.38
N THR A 136 4.73 -48.05 1.13
CA THR A 136 5.04 -47.01 2.11
C THR A 136 5.21 -45.64 1.45
N VAL A 137 5.88 -45.57 0.30
CA VAL A 137 6.02 -44.35 -0.52
C VAL A 137 4.65 -43.87 -1.00
N HIS A 138 3.78 -44.78 -1.46
CA HIS A 138 2.44 -44.45 -1.91
C HIS A 138 1.60 -43.82 -0.80
N GLU A 139 1.50 -44.50 0.35
CA GLU A 139 0.74 -44.01 1.51
C GLU A 139 1.28 -42.68 2.05
N PHE A 140 2.61 -42.54 2.12
CA PHE A 140 3.23 -41.29 2.54
C PHE A 140 2.91 -40.12 1.58
N ASN A 141 2.97 -40.36 0.27
CA ASN A 141 2.64 -39.34 -0.74
C ASN A 141 1.15 -38.96 -0.71
N THR A 142 0.25 -39.92 -0.59
CA THR A 142 -1.20 -39.67 -0.47
C THR A 142 -1.48 -38.78 0.74
N TYR A 143 -0.91 -39.13 1.90
CA TYR A 143 -1.05 -38.32 3.11
C TYR A 143 -0.51 -36.89 2.96
N TYR A 144 0.70 -36.74 2.39
CA TYR A 144 1.31 -35.44 2.22
C TYR A 144 0.46 -34.54 1.30
N ASN A 145 -0.04 -35.12 0.21
CA ASN A 145 -0.93 -34.42 -0.72
C ASN A 145 -2.23 -33.97 -0.03
N ASP A 146 -2.85 -34.82 0.79
CA ASP A 146 -4.07 -34.47 1.53
C ASP A 146 -3.82 -33.30 2.51
N LYS A 147 -2.69 -33.29 3.21
CA LYS A 147 -2.31 -32.18 4.09
C LYS A 147 -2.02 -30.88 3.33
N GLU A 148 -1.38 -30.98 2.17
CA GLU A 148 -1.16 -29.83 1.30
C GLU A 148 -2.49 -29.26 0.80
N ILE A 149 -3.43 -30.12 0.41
CA ILE A 149 -4.79 -29.73 0.01
C ILE A 149 -5.53 -29.05 1.17
N GLU A 150 -5.51 -29.62 2.37
CA GLU A 150 -6.16 -29.01 3.55
C GLU A 150 -5.56 -27.62 3.88
N ALA A 151 -4.24 -27.49 3.83
CA ALA A 151 -3.56 -26.21 4.04
C ALA A 151 -3.92 -25.19 2.96
N LEU A 152 -4.02 -25.60 1.70
CA LEU A 152 -4.47 -24.75 0.60
C LEU A 152 -5.93 -24.33 0.76
N ASP A 153 -6.82 -25.24 1.17
CA ASP A 153 -8.22 -24.94 1.42
C ASP A 153 -8.40 -23.96 2.57
N GLN A 154 -7.61 -24.09 3.65
CA GLN A 154 -7.60 -23.11 4.73
C GLN A 154 -7.14 -21.73 4.22
N GLN A 155 -6.06 -21.67 3.45
CA GLN A 155 -5.58 -20.41 2.86
C GLN A 155 -6.62 -19.78 1.91
N ILE A 156 -7.30 -20.60 1.10
CA ILE A 156 -8.37 -20.14 0.20
C ILE A 156 -9.54 -19.61 1.03
N SER A 157 -9.94 -20.30 2.10
CA SER A 157 -11.00 -19.87 3.00
C SER A 157 -10.68 -18.53 3.67
N GLU A 158 -9.46 -18.36 4.18
CA GLU A 158 -8.98 -17.11 4.76
C GLU A 158 -8.93 -15.96 3.73
N LYS A 159 -8.41 -16.23 2.52
CA LYS A 159 -8.40 -15.26 1.43
C LYS A 159 -9.82 -14.85 1.00
N LYS A 160 -10.76 -15.80 0.92
CA LYS A 160 -12.17 -15.52 0.64
C LYS A 160 -12.80 -14.65 1.73
N LYS A 161 -12.50 -14.91 3.00
CA LYS A 161 -12.97 -14.10 4.13
C LYS A 161 -12.42 -12.67 4.05
N LYS A 162 -11.11 -12.51 3.81
CA LYS A 162 -10.47 -11.19 3.62
C LYS A 162 -11.07 -10.43 2.45
N LEU A 163 -11.26 -11.09 1.30
CA LEU A 163 -11.88 -10.47 0.13
C LEU A 163 -13.31 -10.01 0.39
N LYS A 164 -14.11 -10.80 1.12
CA LYS A 164 -15.47 -10.42 1.51
C LYS A 164 -15.47 -9.18 2.40
N GLN A 165 -14.54 -9.09 3.35
CA GLN A 165 -14.36 -7.93 4.21
C GLN A 165 -13.94 -6.69 3.40
N THR A 166 -12.91 -6.80 2.56
CA THR A 166 -12.46 -5.68 1.70
C THR A 166 -13.58 -5.17 0.79
N LYS A 167 -14.41 -6.05 0.23
CA LYS A 167 -15.58 -5.63 -0.57
C LYS A 167 -16.61 -4.86 0.26
N ALA A 168 -16.84 -5.27 1.50
CA ALA A 168 -17.74 -4.56 2.40
C ALA A 168 -17.18 -3.19 2.78
N ASP A 169 -15.88 -3.11 3.08
CA ASP A 169 -15.20 -1.86 3.43
C ASP A 169 -15.21 -0.87 2.25
N VAL A 170 -14.92 -1.35 1.03
CA VAL A 170 -14.99 -0.51 -0.19
C VAL A 170 -16.41 -0.02 -0.44
N HIS A 171 -17.41 -0.87 -0.27
CA HIS A 171 -18.82 -0.45 -0.42
C HIS A 171 -19.19 0.61 0.60
N TYR A 172 -18.78 0.43 1.87
CA TYR A 172 -19.04 1.39 2.94
C TYR A 172 -18.36 2.75 2.69
N GLN A 173 -17.10 2.76 2.24
CA GLN A 173 -16.39 3.99 1.88
C GLN A 173 -17.10 4.73 0.73
N LYS A 174 -17.54 3.99 -0.30
CA LYS A 174 -18.28 4.58 -1.41
C LYS A 174 -19.61 5.21 -0.96
N THR A 175 -20.36 4.55 -0.07
CA THR A 175 -21.61 5.12 0.46
C THR A 175 -21.37 6.39 1.28
N LEU A 176 -20.27 6.45 2.04
CA LEU A 176 -19.91 7.62 2.84
C LEU A 176 -19.50 8.80 1.94
N GLU A 177 -18.76 8.52 0.86
CA GLU A 177 -18.38 9.52 -0.15
C GLU A 177 -19.61 10.09 -0.87
N GLU A 178 -20.58 9.24 -1.26
CA GLU A 178 -21.84 9.67 -1.88
C GLU A 178 -22.69 10.54 -0.94
N GLU A 179 -22.75 10.21 0.35
CA GLU A 179 -23.47 11.00 1.36
C GLU A 179 -22.80 12.37 1.56
N HIS A 180 -21.48 12.40 1.69
CA HIS A 180 -20.72 13.64 1.81
C HIS A 180 -20.87 14.53 0.57
N LEU A 181 -20.88 13.94 -0.63
CA LEU A 181 -21.09 14.66 -1.88
C LEU A 181 -22.48 15.29 -1.95
N THR A 182 -23.49 14.54 -1.53
CA THR A 182 -24.89 15.02 -1.47
C THR A 182 -25.01 16.18 -0.50
N SER A 183 -24.43 16.06 0.70
CA SER A 183 -24.42 17.14 1.70
C SER A 183 -23.71 18.40 1.18
N ARG A 184 -22.52 18.25 0.58
CA ARG A 184 -21.76 19.37 -0.01
C ARG A 184 -22.55 20.07 -1.11
N LYS A 185 -23.24 19.30 -1.96
CA LYS A 185 -24.10 19.83 -3.03
C LYS A 185 -25.28 20.62 -2.46
N GLU A 186 -25.98 20.09 -1.47
CA GLU A 186 -27.13 20.75 -0.84
C GLU A 186 -26.74 22.08 -0.18
N GLU A 187 -25.64 22.09 0.59
CA GLU A 187 -25.09 23.30 1.20
C GLU A 187 -24.76 24.36 0.14
N PHE A 188 -24.00 23.99 -0.89
CA PHE A 188 -23.64 24.89 -1.99
C PHE A 188 -24.87 25.43 -2.74
N LEU A 189 -25.88 24.61 -3.00
CA LEU A 189 -27.11 25.06 -3.67
C LEU A 189 -27.96 25.98 -2.79
N GLU A 190 -27.99 25.78 -1.47
CA GLU A 190 -28.71 26.67 -0.55
C GLU A 190 -28.02 28.04 -0.47
N GLU A 191 -26.68 28.10 -0.42
CA GLU A 191 -25.90 29.36 -0.47
C GLU A 191 -26.17 30.18 -1.74
N ASN A 192 -26.39 29.50 -2.87
CA ASN A 192 -26.60 30.12 -4.18
C ASN A 192 -28.07 30.23 -4.58
N LYS A 193 -29.00 29.86 -3.70
CA LYS A 193 -30.44 29.76 -4.01
C LYS A 193 -31.07 31.08 -4.42
N ASN A 194 -30.63 32.19 -3.82
CA ASN A 194 -31.18 33.52 -4.05
C ASN A 194 -30.36 34.33 -5.07
N ARG A 195 -29.18 33.85 -5.45
CA ARG A 195 -28.31 34.54 -6.40
C ARG A 195 -28.91 34.52 -7.80
N LYS A 196 -28.73 35.62 -8.53
CA LYS A 196 -29.15 35.75 -9.93
C LYS A 196 -28.08 35.25 -10.89
N PHE A 197 -26.82 35.42 -10.51
CA PHE A 197 -25.70 34.87 -11.24
C PHE A 197 -24.56 34.49 -10.29
N VAL A 198 -23.60 33.72 -10.81
CA VAL A 198 -22.34 33.37 -10.14
C VAL A 198 -21.23 33.42 -11.18
N HIS A 199 -20.07 34.01 -10.86
CA HIS A 199 -18.91 33.98 -11.76
C HIS A 199 -18.44 32.53 -11.93
N ALA A 200 -18.38 32.04 -13.17
CA ALA A 200 -18.03 30.66 -13.45
C ALA A 200 -16.54 30.37 -13.22
N GLU A 201 -15.69 31.40 -13.22
CA GLU A 201 -14.25 31.27 -12.95
C GLU A 201 -13.95 30.75 -11.53
N TYR A 202 -14.81 31.05 -10.56
CA TYR A 202 -14.63 30.61 -9.16
C TYR A 202 -15.26 29.25 -8.84
N LEU A 203 -15.74 28.54 -9.87
CA LEU A 203 -16.43 27.27 -9.72
C LEU A 203 -15.63 26.12 -10.34
N ASP A 204 -15.59 24.98 -9.64
CA ASP A 204 -15.18 23.72 -10.25
C ASP A 204 -16.28 23.17 -11.20
N GLU A 205 -15.96 22.23 -12.09
CA GLU A 205 -16.93 21.70 -13.06
C GLU A 205 -18.09 20.94 -12.38
N GLU A 206 -17.88 20.42 -11.18
CA GLU A 206 -18.92 19.74 -10.41
C GLU A 206 -19.95 20.76 -9.89
N GLN A 207 -19.50 21.87 -9.32
CA GLN A 207 -20.33 22.99 -8.90
C GLN A 207 -21.09 23.63 -10.06
N LYS A 208 -20.45 23.78 -11.22
CA LYS A 208 -21.15 24.26 -12.44
C LYS A 208 -22.26 23.29 -12.83
N THR A 209 -21.99 21.98 -12.82
CA THR A 209 -23.00 20.94 -13.07
C THR A 209 -24.17 21.04 -12.08
N TRP A 210 -23.89 21.22 -10.79
CA TRP A 210 -24.93 21.40 -9.77
C TRP A 210 -25.81 22.63 -10.03
N LEU A 211 -25.23 23.75 -10.45
CA LEU A 211 -26.00 24.95 -10.82
C LEU A 211 -26.82 24.75 -12.10
N GLU A 212 -26.28 24.05 -13.11
CA GLU A 212 -27.03 23.69 -14.33
C GLU A 212 -28.27 22.85 -14.00
N GLU A 213 -28.13 21.85 -13.14
CA GLU A 213 -29.25 21.06 -12.62
C GLU A 213 -30.26 21.89 -11.81
N ALA A 214 -29.80 22.92 -11.11
CA ALA A 214 -30.64 23.89 -10.41
C ALA A 214 -31.26 24.96 -11.34
N GLY A 215 -31.04 24.87 -12.66
CA GLY A 215 -31.66 25.73 -13.67
C GLY A 215 -30.89 27.00 -14.01
N PHE A 216 -29.61 27.10 -13.62
CA PHE A 216 -28.71 28.12 -14.14
C PHE A 216 -28.28 27.77 -15.56
N VAL A 217 -27.96 28.79 -16.35
CA VAL A 217 -27.47 28.68 -17.72
C VAL A 217 -26.09 29.31 -17.79
N ARG A 218 -25.11 28.57 -18.34
CA ARG A 218 -23.76 29.07 -18.59
C ARG A 218 -23.76 29.99 -19.82
N ASP A 219 -23.29 31.22 -19.68
CA ASP A 219 -23.19 32.18 -20.79
C ASP A 219 -22.09 33.22 -20.54
N HIS A 220 -21.58 33.83 -21.62
CA HIS A 220 -20.60 34.89 -21.54
C HIS A 220 -21.30 36.26 -21.55
N GLN A 221 -21.03 37.09 -20.55
CA GLN A 221 -21.63 38.42 -20.42
C GLN A 221 -20.56 39.48 -20.16
N TRP A 222 -20.86 40.70 -20.58
CA TRP A 222 -20.01 41.86 -20.27
C TRP A 222 -20.24 42.28 -18.82
N CYS A 223 -19.22 42.14 -17.99
CA CYS A 223 -19.23 42.51 -16.59
C CYS A 223 -19.32 44.02 -16.42
N ILE A 224 -20.34 44.49 -15.69
CA ILE A 224 -20.54 45.93 -15.48
C ILE A 224 -19.48 46.52 -14.55
N GLN A 225 -18.95 45.72 -13.62
CA GLN A 225 -17.91 46.13 -12.65
C GLN A 225 -16.51 46.05 -13.29
N HIS A 226 -16.11 44.89 -13.82
CA HIS A 226 -14.77 44.69 -14.39
C HIS A 226 -14.59 45.25 -15.80
N LYS A 227 -15.68 45.63 -16.48
CA LYS A 227 -15.66 46.18 -17.85
C LYS A 227 -14.95 45.25 -18.86
N GLU A 228 -15.18 43.94 -18.73
CA GLU A 228 -14.71 42.91 -19.67
C GLU A 228 -15.75 41.78 -19.87
N THR A 229 -15.52 40.85 -20.81
CA THR A 229 -16.43 39.70 -21.01
C THR A 229 -15.97 38.52 -20.16
N GLU A 230 -16.85 38.04 -19.29
CA GLU A 230 -16.59 36.91 -18.39
C GLU A 230 -17.67 35.82 -18.56
N GLU A 231 -17.37 34.61 -18.09
CA GLU A 231 -18.33 33.49 -18.06
C GLU A 231 -19.09 33.47 -16.74
N PHE A 232 -20.41 33.32 -16.82
CA PHE A 232 -21.31 33.31 -15.68
C PHE A 232 -22.27 32.13 -15.71
N MET A 233 -22.63 31.64 -14.52
CA MET A 233 -23.80 30.80 -14.29
C MET A 233 -24.99 31.72 -13.99
N ILE A 234 -25.97 31.83 -14.88
CA ILE A 234 -27.06 32.83 -14.79
C ILE A 234 -28.41 32.13 -14.60
N ARG A 235 -29.16 32.51 -13.57
CA ARG A 235 -30.53 32.02 -13.36
C ARG A 235 -31.51 32.83 -14.20
N THR A 236 -32.22 32.18 -15.11
CA THR A 236 -33.18 32.83 -16.01
C THR A 236 -34.62 32.47 -15.67
N ALA A 237 -35.55 33.43 -15.80
CA ALA A 237 -36.97 33.11 -15.81
C ALA A 237 -37.39 32.49 -17.16
N LYS A 238 -38.48 31.71 -17.20
CA LYS A 238 -38.94 30.88 -18.35
C LYS A 238 -39.11 31.58 -19.72
N LYS A 239 -38.91 32.90 -19.85
CA LYS A 239 -39.03 33.67 -21.10
C LYS A 239 -38.02 34.83 -21.19
N GLU A 240 -37.04 34.86 -20.31
CA GLU A 240 -36.06 35.92 -20.21
C GLU A 240 -34.75 35.52 -20.89
N SER A 241 -34.11 36.44 -21.62
CA SER A 241 -32.79 36.17 -22.17
C SER A 241 -31.72 36.22 -21.07
N THR A 242 -30.70 35.37 -21.16
CA THR A 242 -29.52 35.38 -20.27
C THR A 242 -28.92 36.77 -20.09
N SER A 243 -28.77 37.53 -21.19
CA SER A 243 -28.26 38.90 -21.17
C SER A 243 -29.10 39.91 -20.39
N HIS A 244 -30.40 39.68 -20.26
CA HIS A 244 -31.32 40.52 -19.48
C HIS A 244 -31.27 40.11 -18.01
N ALA A 245 -31.40 38.81 -17.74
CA ALA A 245 -31.33 38.24 -16.39
C ALA A 245 -30.01 38.60 -15.69
N TYR A 246 -28.88 38.47 -16.41
CA TYR A 246 -27.57 38.87 -15.92
C TYR A 246 -27.52 40.36 -15.59
N LEU A 247 -27.94 41.23 -16.52
CA LEU A 247 -27.81 42.67 -16.34
C LEU A 247 -28.70 43.18 -15.20
N MET A 248 -29.93 42.64 -15.06
CA MET A 248 -30.78 42.90 -13.90
C MET A 248 -30.11 42.45 -12.60
N GLY A 249 -29.59 41.22 -12.57
CA GLY A 249 -28.91 40.68 -11.38
C GLY A 249 -27.69 41.49 -10.99
N ALA A 250 -26.84 41.86 -11.94
CA ALA A 250 -25.63 42.63 -11.70
C ALA A 250 -25.94 44.05 -11.20
N ILE A 251 -26.97 44.71 -11.77
CA ILE A 251 -27.44 46.01 -11.26
C ILE A 251 -28.01 45.86 -9.86
N TYR A 252 -28.80 44.82 -9.60
CA TYR A 252 -29.37 44.55 -8.28
C TYR A 252 -28.27 44.38 -7.22
N GLU A 253 -27.30 43.49 -7.47
CA GLU A 253 -26.18 43.25 -6.54
C GLU A 253 -25.38 44.53 -6.29
N TYR A 254 -25.08 45.31 -7.34
CA TYR A 254 -24.38 46.59 -7.19
C TYR A 254 -25.15 47.60 -6.32
N VAL A 255 -26.47 47.71 -6.53
CA VAL A 255 -27.31 48.67 -5.80
C VAL A 255 -27.55 48.22 -4.36
N ASP A 256 -27.65 46.91 -4.10
CA ASP A 256 -27.87 46.32 -2.76
C ASP A 256 -26.72 46.64 -1.79
N GLU A 257 -25.50 46.85 -2.31
CA GLU A 257 -24.34 47.30 -1.54
C GLU A 257 -24.49 48.74 -1.00
N HIS A 258 -25.44 49.52 -1.55
CA HIS A 258 -25.54 50.96 -1.29
C HIS A 258 -26.93 51.44 -0.84
N ALA A 259 -27.98 50.69 -1.17
CA ALA A 259 -29.36 51.10 -0.95
C ALA A 259 -30.30 49.90 -0.74
N THR A 260 -31.46 50.15 -0.13
CA THR A 260 -32.53 49.15 -0.08
C THR A 260 -33.12 48.99 -1.48
N VAL A 261 -32.99 47.80 -2.06
CA VAL A 261 -33.35 47.50 -3.45
C VAL A 261 -34.34 46.35 -3.54
N GLU A 262 -35.27 46.47 -4.48
CA GLU A 262 -36.25 45.44 -4.81
C GLU A 262 -36.22 45.16 -6.33
N MET A 263 -36.27 43.88 -6.69
CA MET A 263 -36.59 43.46 -8.06
C MET A 263 -38.09 43.23 -8.17
N LEU A 264 -38.73 43.92 -9.11
CA LEU A 264 -40.17 43.81 -9.33
C LEU A 264 -40.46 43.01 -10.61
N ASP A 265 -41.71 42.57 -10.73
CA ASP A 265 -42.15 41.78 -11.88
C ASP A 265 -42.64 42.65 -13.06
N THR A 266 -43.04 41.96 -14.14
CA THR A 266 -43.35 42.45 -15.48
C THR A 266 -44.16 43.75 -15.65
N LYS A 267 -44.93 44.21 -14.65
CA LYS A 267 -45.72 45.46 -14.77
C LYS A 267 -45.01 46.70 -14.21
N SER A 268 -43.97 46.47 -13.42
CA SER A 268 -43.16 47.48 -12.75
C SER A 268 -41.81 47.67 -13.47
N PRO A 269 -41.04 48.70 -13.13
CA PRO A 269 -39.60 48.74 -13.43
C PRO A 269 -38.90 47.48 -12.91
N ASP A 270 -37.84 47.06 -13.58
CA ASP A 270 -37.12 45.82 -13.26
C ASP A 270 -36.39 45.90 -11.91
N VAL A 271 -35.79 47.04 -11.60
CA VAL A 271 -35.12 47.30 -10.32
C VAL A 271 -35.59 48.64 -9.76
N VAL A 272 -35.94 48.67 -8.48
CA VAL A 272 -36.25 49.90 -7.74
C VAL A 272 -35.42 49.97 -6.48
N PHE A 273 -35.01 51.16 -6.08
CA PHE A 273 -34.28 51.34 -4.83
C PHE A 273 -34.55 52.70 -4.21
N GLU A 274 -34.33 52.80 -2.91
CA GLU A 274 -34.47 54.07 -2.17
C GLU A 274 -33.10 54.55 -1.70
N TYR A 275 -32.73 55.78 -2.08
CA TYR A 275 -31.48 56.39 -1.67
C TYR A 275 -31.67 57.89 -1.44
N ALA A 276 -31.12 58.39 -0.32
CA ALA A 276 -31.20 59.79 0.09
C ALA A 276 -32.63 60.39 0.04
N GLY A 277 -33.64 59.59 0.41
CA GLY A 277 -35.06 60.01 0.42
C GLY A 277 -35.74 60.04 -0.96
N ASN A 278 -35.04 59.59 -2.02
CA ASN A 278 -35.58 59.49 -3.37
C ASN A 278 -35.80 58.03 -3.75
N SER A 279 -36.94 57.73 -4.37
CA SER A 279 -37.19 56.43 -4.99
C SER A 279 -36.69 56.45 -6.43
N TRP A 280 -35.80 55.53 -6.76
CA TRP A 280 -35.22 55.37 -8.09
C TRP A 280 -35.79 54.13 -8.79
N ALA A 281 -35.86 54.19 -10.12
CA ALA A 281 -36.33 53.08 -10.95
C ALA A 281 -35.42 52.85 -12.16
N ILE A 282 -35.04 51.59 -12.37
CA ILE A 282 -34.21 51.15 -13.49
C ILE A 282 -35.02 50.18 -14.33
N GLU A 283 -35.05 50.45 -15.62
CA GLU A 283 -35.72 49.62 -16.62
C GLU A 283 -34.69 49.00 -17.58
N VAL A 284 -34.56 47.68 -17.56
CA VAL A 284 -33.60 46.94 -18.38
C VAL A 284 -34.26 46.52 -19.69
N GLU A 285 -33.64 46.88 -20.82
CA GLU A 285 -34.26 46.75 -22.13
C GLU A 285 -33.39 45.95 -23.09
N THR A 286 -33.97 44.87 -23.65
CA THR A 286 -33.32 44.03 -24.68
C THR A 286 -33.47 44.58 -26.10
N GLY A 287 -34.30 45.62 -26.29
CA GLY A 287 -34.56 46.21 -27.60
C GLY A 287 -35.65 45.53 -28.43
N SER A 288 -36.18 44.40 -27.97
CA SER A 288 -37.27 43.69 -28.65
C SER A 288 -38.59 44.47 -28.60
N VAL A 289 -38.87 45.12 -27.46
CA VAL A 289 -40.09 45.91 -27.22
C VAL A 289 -40.15 47.11 -28.17
N LEU A 290 -39.05 47.88 -28.30
CA LEU A 290 -38.99 49.03 -29.18
C LEU A 290 -39.34 48.69 -30.64
N LYS A 291 -38.94 47.51 -31.12
CA LYS A 291 -39.20 47.04 -32.49
C LYS A 291 -40.62 46.53 -32.68
N LYS A 292 -41.14 45.77 -31.72
CA LYS A 292 -42.40 45.01 -31.86
C LYS A 292 -43.61 45.79 -31.35
N SER A 293 -43.44 46.65 -30.35
CA SER A 293 -44.56 47.23 -29.61
C SER A 293 -44.22 48.60 -29.02
N LYS A 294 -44.00 49.60 -29.89
CA LYS A 294 -43.76 50.99 -29.48
C LYS A 294 -44.85 51.55 -28.56
N LYS A 295 -46.11 51.13 -28.74
CA LYS A 295 -47.23 51.53 -27.88
C LYS A 295 -47.02 51.08 -26.42
N GLN A 296 -46.61 49.83 -26.20
CA GLN A 296 -46.33 49.31 -24.85
C GLN A 296 -45.17 50.04 -24.18
N LEU A 297 -44.12 50.38 -24.94
CA LEU A 297 -43.02 51.18 -24.42
C LEU A 297 -43.50 52.56 -23.96
N LEU A 298 -44.29 53.27 -24.77
CA LEU A 298 -44.83 54.59 -24.40
C LEU A 298 -45.75 54.52 -23.17
N GLU A 299 -46.56 53.47 -23.06
CA GLU A 299 -47.37 53.24 -21.87
C GLU A 299 -46.50 52.97 -20.63
N LYS A 300 -45.38 52.26 -20.78
CA LYS A 300 -44.43 52.01 -19.69
C LYS A 300 -43.71 53.29 -19.26
N VAL A 301 -43.22 54.08 -20.22
CA VAL A 301 -42.60 55.40 -19.98
C VAL A 301 -43.55 56.32 -19.21
N LYS A 302 -44.81 56.42 -19.63
CA LYS A 302 -45.81 57.26 -18.94
C LYS A 302 -46.02 56.82 -17.48
N ARG A 303 -45.97 55.51 -17.20
CA ARG A 303 -46.07 54.99 -15.83
C ARG A 303 -44.82 55.32 -15.01
N LEU A 304 -43.63 55.15 -15.60
CA LEU A 304 -42.36 55.46 -14.93
C LEU A 304 -42.27 56.95 -14.60
N GLU A 305 -42.52 57.83 -15.56
CA GLU A 305 -42.50 59.28 -15.39
C GLU A 305 -43.52 59.76 -14.34
N SER A 306 -44.70 59.12 -14.27
CA SER A 306 -45.71 59.44 -13.27
C SER A 306 -45.35 58.97 -11.86
N LYS A 307 -44.58 57.89 -11.71
CA LYS A 307 -44.29 57.28 -10.40
C LYS A 307 -42.92 57.69 -9.84
N TYR A 308 -41.95 57.93 -10.72
CA TYR A 308 -40.56 58.24 -10.41
C TYR A 308 -40.13 59.49 -11.19
N PRO A 309 -40.69 60.68 -10.91
CA PRO A 309 -40.37 61.87 -11.70
C PRO A 309 -38.88 62.19 -11.56
N GLU A 310 -38.18 62.29 -12.70
CA GLU A 310 -36.73 62.59 -12.80
C GLU A 310 -35.78 61.54 -12.22
N THR A 311 -36.27 60.52 -11.51
CA THR A 311 -35.47 59.47 -10.84
C THR A 311 -35.60 58.10 -11.50
N TRP A 312 -35.69 58.06 -12.83
CA TRP A 312 -35.74 56.82 -13.58
C TRP A 312 -34.94 56.87 -14.88
N PHE A 313 -34.41 55.72 -15.29
CA PHE A 313 -33.66 55.60 -16.54
C PHE A 313 -33.70 54.18 -17.11
N PHE A 314 -33.36 54.08 -18.39
CA PHE A 314 -33.19 52.80 -19.10
C PHE A 314 -31.76 52.29 -19.00
N VAL A 315 -31.60 50.96 -18.95
CA VAL A 315 -30.33 50.29 -19.24
C VAL A 315 -30.55 49.33 -20.40
N VAL A 316 -29.87 49.58 -21.51
CA VAL A 316 -30.03 48.75 -22.72
C VAL A 316 -28.93 47.72 -22.84
N THR A 317 -29.29 46.48 -23.17
CA THR A 317 -28.30 45.40 -23.38
C THR A 317 -27.45 45.62 -24.63
N ASN A 318 -27.92 46.42 -25.59
CA ASN A 318 -27.23 46.71 -26.84
C ASN A 318 -26.97 48.22 -27.00
N LYS A 319 -25.68 48.61 -27.02
CA LYS A 319 -25.26 50.02 -27.11
C LYS A 319 -25.84 50.78 -28.32
N ASN A 320 -26.10 50.07 -29.43
CA ASN A 320 -26.63 50.68 -30.65
C ASN A 320 -28.09 51.13 -30.51
N LEU A 321 -28.75 50.78 -29.41
CA LEU A 321 -30.12 51.19 -29.11
C LEU A 321 -30.20 52.41 -28.19
N ILE A 322 -29.10 52.81 -27.53
CA ILE A 322 -29.09 53.94 -26.59
C ILE A 322 -29.70 55.19 -27.22
N SER A 323 -29.26 55.57 -28.44
CA SER A 323 -29.74 56.76 -29.13
C SER A 323 -31.25 56.74 -29.43
N LYS A 324 -31.85 55.54 -29.51
CA LYS A 324 -33.29 55.37 -29.70
C LYS A 324 -34.05 55.49 -28.38
N TYR A 325 -33.52 54.93 -27.30
CA TYR A 325 -34.14 55.01 -25.97
C TYR A 325 -33.99 56.40 -25.33
N LYS A 326 -32.90 57.12 -25.62
CA LYS A 326 -32.67 58.53 -25.21
C LYS A 326 -33.78 59.51 -25.66
N LYS A 327 -34.64 59.10 -26.60
CA LYS A 327 -35.81 59.88 -27.04
C LYS A 327 -36.98 59.83 -26.05
N TYR A 328 -36.96 58.90 -25.10
CA TYR A 328 -38.06 58.65 -24.16
C TYR A 328 -37.66 58.86 -22.69
N GLY A 329 -36.36 58.96 -22.38
CA GLY A 329 -35.83 59.12 -21.04
C GLY A 329 -34.32 59.01 -21.04
N GLN A 330 -33.68 59.10 -19.87
CA GLN A 330 -32.24 58.81 -19.75
C GLN A 330 -31.99 57.33 -20.09
N ALA A 331 -30.86 57.03 -20.73
CA ALA A 331 -30.53 55.68 -21.15
C ALA A 331 -29.02 55.44 -21.18
N PHE A 332 -28.61 54.31 -20.59
CA PHE A 332 -27.23 53.86 -20.44
C PHE A 332 -27.04 52.47 -21.05
N ASP A 333 -25.81 52.12 -21.40
CA ASP A 333 -25.43 50.74 -21.69
C ASP A 333 -24.63 50.15 -20.53
N ARG A 334 -24.21 48.89 -20.70
CA ARG A 334 -23.43 48.14 -19.70
C ARG A 334 -22.12 48.80 -19.29
N SER A 335 -21.50 49.60 -20.15
CA SER A 335 -20.21 50.25 -19.86
C SER A 335 -20.34 51.52 -19.05
N ALA A 336 -21.49 52.19 -19.13
CA ALA A 336 -21.75 53.48 -18.49
C ALA A 336 -22.63 53.38 -17.25
N ILE A 337 -23.24 52.22 -16.97
CA ILE A 337 -24.21 52.08 -15.88
C ILE A 337 -23.58 52.24 -14.50
N VAL A 338 -22.42 51.62 -14.26
CA VAL A 338 -21.72 51.74 -12.96
C VAL A 338 -21.33 53.19 -12.68
N ASP A 339 -20.71 53.87 -13.65
CA ASP A 339 -20.34 55.28 -13.52
C ASP A 339 -21.57 56.17 -13.23
N HIS A 340 -22.74 55.84 -13.77
CA HIS A 340 -23.98 56.56 -13.47
C HIS A 340 -24.52 56.26 -12.07
N LEU A 341 -24.53 54.99 -11.65
CA LEU A 341 -24.90 54.61 -10.28
C LEU A 341 -23.98 55.25 -9.25
N ASP A 342 -22.68 55.32 -9.53
CA ASP A 342 -21.72 56.03 -8.69
C ASP A 342 -22.03 57.52 -8.59
N SER A 343 -22.47 58.17 -9.66
CA SER A 343 -22.90 59.57 -9.60
C SER A 343 -24.14 59.80 -8.72
N ILE A 344 -24.98 58.77 -8.54
CA ILE A 344 -26.14 58.80 -7.66
C ILE A 344 -25.71 58.61 -6.21
N PHE A 345 -24.86 57.61 -5.93
CA PHE A 345 -24.43 57.29 -4.57
C PHE A 345 -23.36 58.24 -4.03
N TYR A 346 -22.49 58.75 -4.90
CA TYR A 346 -21.31 59.56 -4.58
C TYR A 346 -21.28 60.84 -5.44
N PRO A 347 -22.23 61.78 -5.25
CA PRO A 347 -22.34 62.98 -6.07
C PRO A 347 -21.09 63.90 -6.01
N ASP A 348 -20.31 63.80 -4.93
CA ASP A 348 -19.07 64.57 -4.73
C ASP A 348 -17.84 63.93 -5.41
N GLY A 349 -17.99 62.78 -6.08
CA GLY A 349 -16.94 62.10 -6.84
C GLY A 349 -15.99 61.21 -6.03
N TYR A 350 -16.29 60.94 -4.75
CA TYR A 350 -15.55 59.99 -3.92
C TYR A 350 -16.20 58.59 -4.00
N SER A 351 -15.89 57.81 -5.05
CA SER A 351 -16.27 56.40 -5.09
C SER A 351 -15.34 55.55 -4.22
N ASN A 352 -15.89 54.53 -3.55
CA ASN A 352 -15.12 53.58 -2.73
C ASN A 352 -14.56 52.40 -3.56
N THR A 353 -14.76 52.40 -4.88
CA THR A 353 -14.29 51.34 -5.77
C THR A 353 -12.76 51.39 -5.88
N PRO A 354 -12.03 50.29 -5.58
CA PRO A 354 -10.61 50.20 -5.86
C PRO A 354 -10.37 50.43 -7.36
N GLN A 355 -9.51 51.38 -7.72
CA GLN A 355 -9.13 51.65 -9.11
C GLN A 355 -8.29 50.53 -9.72
#